data_AF-A0A955XL28-F1
#
_entry.id   AF-A0A955XL28-F1
#
_cell.length_a   1.000
_cell.length_b   1.000
_cell.length_c   1.000
_cell.angle_alpha   90.00
_cell.angle_beta   90.00
_cell.angle_gamma   90.00
#
_symmetry.space_group_name_H-M   'P 1'
#
loop_
_entity.id
_entity.type
_entity.pdbx_description
1 polymer ?
#
loop_
_entity_poly.entity_id
_entity_poly.type
_entity_poly.pdbx_seq_one_letter_code
_entity_poly.pdbx_strand_id
1 'polypeptide(L)'
;MRSLFIVAFLAVQLALPVSYYLGDAPLDERFAWRMFSPIRMVHCRLDVREGALRTPVRAEAELHAVWMSLLRRGRPDVIAAWAEARCGRMEREAGGPVPLYVGVVCRMPDGTEHVESDPEVDQCR
;
A
#
# COMPACT_ATOMS: atom_id res chain seq x y z
N MET A 1 -13.36 -40.17 10.93
CA MET A 1 -13.43 -38.71 11.22
C MET A 1 -12.06 -38.10 11.53
N ARG A 2 -11.26 -38.65 12.45
CA ARG A 2 -9.99 -38.04 12.89
C ARG A 2 -8.95 -37.83 11.76
N SER A 3 -8.75 -38.83 10.90
CA SER A 3 -7.84 -38.68 9.75
C SER A 3 -8.32 -37.67 8.72
N LEU A 4 -9.65 -37.56 8.53
CA LEU A 4 -10.23 -36.63 7.55
C LEU A 4 -10.06 -35.18 8.01
N PHE A 5 -10.20 -34.93 9.32
CA PHE A 5 -9.87 -33.64 9.91
C PHE A 5 -8.38 -33.30 9.75
N ILE A 6 -7.47 -34.25 10.03
CA ILE A 6 -6.03 -34.03 9.89
C ILE A 6 -5.66 -33.69 8.43
N VAL A 7 -6.21 -34.42 7.46
CA VAL A 7 -5.96 -34.16 6.03
C VAL A 7 -6.50 -32.78 5.63
N ALA A 8 -7.73 -32.42 6.04
CA ALA A 8 -8.29 -31.10 5.75
C ALA A 8 -7.46 -29.98 6.38
N PHE A 9 -7.02 -30.15 7.63
CA PHE A 9 -6.17 -29.19 8.32
C PHE A 9 -4.83 -29.00 7.61
N LEU A 10 -4.16 -30.09 7.20
CA LEU A 10 -2.92 -30.03 6.43
C LEU A 10 -3.13 -29.39 5.05
N ALA A 11 -4.23 -29.68 4.38
CA ALA A 11 -4.56 -29.08 3.09
C ALA A 11 -4.70 -27.54 3.22
N VAL A 12 -5.37 -27.04 4.27
CA VAL A 12 -5.48 -25.60 4.52
C VAL A 12 -4.11 -24.97 4.84
N GLN A 13 -3.31 -25.64 5.67
CA GLN A 13 -1.96 -25.18 6.04
C GLN A 13 -1.02 -25.06 4.83
N LEU A 14 -1.23 -25.87 3.79
CA LEU A 14 -0.46 -25.81 2.54
C LEU A 14 -1.07 -24.86 1.51
N ALA A 15 -2.40 -24.82 1.41
CA ALA A 15 -3.11 -23.98 0.45
C ALA A 15 -2.85 -22.49 0.69
N LEU A 16 -2.78 -22.05 1.95
CA LEU A 16 -2.54 -20.64 2.27
C LEU A 16 -1.16 -20.14 1.78
N PRO A 17 -0.02 -20.76 2.14
CA PRO A 17 1.28 -20.36 1.58
C PRO A 17 1.35 -20.50 0.05
N VAL A 18 0.75 -21.55 -0.52
CA VAL A 18 0.77 -21.74 -1.99
C VAL A 18 0.03 -20.61 -2.69
N SER A 19 -1.14 -20.20 -2.20
CA SER A 19 -1.87 -19.07 -2.76
C SER A 19 -1.09 -17.76 -2.69
N TYR A 20 -0.22 -17.59 -1.69
CA TYR A 20 0.65 -16.44 -1.57
C TYR A 20 1.75 -16.44 -2.65
N TYR A 21 2.42 -17.58 -2.87
CA TYR A 21 3.48 -17.67 -3.88
C TYR A 21 2.96 -17.64 -5.33
N LEU A 22 1.68 -17.95 -5.54
CA LEU A 22 1.04 -17.89 -6.86
C LEU A 22 0.24 -16.60 -7.10
N GLY A 23 0.13 -15.72 -6.10
CA GLY A 23 -0.66 -14.48 -6.19
C GLY A 23 0.15 -13.28 -6.67
N ASP A 24 -0.55 -12.27 -7.19
CA ASP A 24 0.02 -11.03 -7.75
C ASP A 24 0.16 -9.91 -6.69
N ALA A 25 0.72 -10.21 -5.52
CA ALA A 25 0.94 -9.24 -4.45
C ALA A 25 2.44 -9.09 -4.12
N PRO A 26 3.24 -8.41 -4.97
CA PRO A 26 4.70 -8.35 -4.85
C PRO A 26 5.20 -7.67 -3.57
N LEU A 27 4.33 -6.92 -2.89
CA LEU A 27 4.64 -6.21 -1.65
C LEU A 27 4.11 -6.90 -0.37
N ASP A 28 3.42 -8.04 -0.49
CA ASP A 28 2.98 -8.81 0.69
C ASP A 28 4.14 -9.65 1.24
N GLU A 29 4.39 -9.58 2.55
CA GLU A 29 5.47 -10.29 3.25
C GLU A 29 4.97 -11.39 4.20
N ARG A 30 3.67 -11.68 4.26
CA ARG A 30 3.08 -12.54 5.31
C ARG A 30 3.74 -13.91 5.45
N PHE A 31 4.19 -14.51 4.34
CA PHE A 31 4.88 -15.82 4.34
C PHE A 31 6.36 -15.74 3.92
N ALA A 32 6.89 -14.53 3.75
CA ALA A 32 8.31 -14.34 3.46
C ALA A 32 9.15 -14.60 4.71
N TRP A 33 10.19 -15.42 4.57
CA TRP A 33 11.23 -15.51 5.58
C TRP A 33 11.89 -14.13 5.69
N ARG A 34 11.94 -13.55 6.90
CA ARG A 34 12.40 -12.15 7.14
C ARG A 34 13.77 -11.81 6.55
N MET A 35 14.64 -12.80 6.33
CA MET A 35 15.97 -12.64 5.71
C MET A 35 15.93 -12.54 4.18
N PHE A 36 14.88 -13.08 3.54
CA PHE A 36 14.72 -13.12 2.09
C PHE A 36 13.61 -12.19 1.58
N SER A 37 13.10 -11.30 2.43
CA SER A 37 12.09 -10.32 2.02
C SER A 37 12.73 -9.26 1.10
N PRO A 38 12.35 -9.21 -0.19
CA PRO A 38 12.87 -8.21 -1.12
C PRO A 38 12.40 -6.81 -0.76
N ILE A 39 11.32 -6.67 0.03
CA ILE A 39 10.76 -5.36 0.36
C ILE A 39 11.73 -4.46 1.12
N ARG A 40 12.66 -5.05 1.89
CA ARG A 40 13.64 -4.25 2.63
C ARG A 40 14.55 -3.44 1.70
N MET A 41 14.65 -3.85 0.43
CA MET A 41 15.38 -3.17 -0.62
C MET A 41 14.49 -2.29 -1.51
N VAL A 42 13.16 -2.41 -1.38
CA VAL A 42 12.20 -1.58 -2.14
C VAL A 42 12.19 -0.18 -1.55
N HIS A 43 12.23 0.82 -2.43
CA HIS A 43 12.06 2.23 -2.08
C HIS A 43 10.92 2.82 -2.88
N CYS A 44 9.85 3.19 -2.18
CA CYS A 44 8.70 3.84 -2.78
C CYS A 44 8.77 5.36 -2.64
N ARG A 45 8.40 6.06 -3.70
CA ARG A 45 8.16 7.51 -3.71
C ARG A 45 6.66 7.76 -3.69
N LEU A 46 6.25 8.69 -2.84
CA LEU A 46 4.88 9.15 -2.69
C LEU A 46 4.76 10.51 -3.37
N ASP A 47 3.80 10.64 -4.28
CA ASP A 47 3.41 11.89 -4.93
C ASP A 47 1.97 12.19 -4.54
N VAL A 48 1.74 13.32 -3.86
CA VAL A 48 0.40 13.74 -3.43
C VAL A 48 0.10 15.09 -4.04
N ARG A 49 -1.07 15.20 -4.65
CA ARG A 49 -1.56 16.45 -5.23
C ARG A 49 -3.00 16.71 -4.84
N GLU A 50 -3.30 17.96 -4.52
CA GLU A 50 -4.61 18.36 -4.00
C GLU A 50 -5.28 19.42 -4.87
N GLY A 51 -6.60 19.33 -4.93
CA GLY A 51 -7.46 20.31 -5.60
C GLY A 51 -7.37 20.24 -7.12
N ALA A 52 -8.21 21.06 -7.77
CA ALA A 52 -8.30 21.11 -9.23
C ALA A 52 -6.97 21.52 -9.90
N LEU A 53 -6.16 22.32 -9.21
CA LEU A 53 -4.85 22.77 -9.69
C LEU A 53 -3.71 21.77 -9.42
N ARG A 54 -4.01 20.61 -8.81
CA ARG A 54 -3.05 19.55 -8.48
C ARG A 54 -1.82 20.10 -7.74
N THR A 55 -2.07 20.92 -6.71
CA THR A 55 -1.00 21.52 -5.92
C THR A 55 -0.26 20.43 -5.15
N PRO A 56 1.09 20.35 -5.23
CA PRO A 56 1.85 19.31 -4.57
C PRO A 56 1.77 19.49 -3.04
N VAL A 57 1.51 18.39 -2.34
CA VAL A 57 1.44 18.37 -0.89
C VAL A 57 2.57 17.53 -0.33
N ARG A 58 3.24 18.10 0.68
CA ARG A 58 4.30 17.42 1.40
C ARG A 58 3.70 16.53 2.49
N ALA A 59 3.41 15.28 2.14
CA ALA A 59 2.93 14.29 3.11
C ALA A 59 3.89 14.12 4.29
N GLU A 60 5.20 14.32 4.10
CA GLU A 60 6.21 14.28 5.16
C GLU A 60 6.02 15.34 6.25
N ALA A 61 5.32 16.44 5.95
CA ALA A 61 5.04 17.48 6.92
C ALA A 61 3.90 17.09 7.88
N GLU A 62 3.01 16.16 7.46
CA GLU A 62 1.85 15.72 8.24
C GLU A 62 2.06 14.35 8.88
N LEU A 63 2.80 13.47 8.22
CA LEU A 63 3.02 12.11 8.67
C LEU A 63 4.28 12.02 9.53
N HIS A 64 4.13 11.46 10.74
CA HIS A 64 5.26 11.16 11.61
C HIS A 64 6.29 10.28 10.87
N ALA A 65 7.58 10.47 11.17
CA ALA A 65 8.68 9.80 10.46
C ALA A 65 8.56 8.26 10.42
N VAL A 66 7.96 7.66 11.46
CA VAL A 66 7.67 6.22 11.51
C VAL A 66 6.69 5.80 10.40
N TRP A 67 5.61 6.55 10.21
CA TRP A 67 4.65 6.29 9.13
C TRP A 67 5.29 6.51 7.76
N MET A 68 6.07 7.58 7.59
CA MET A 68 6.86 7.79 6.37
C MET A 68 7.80 6.62 6.05
N SER A 69 8.40 6.01 7.08
CA SER A 69 9.28 4.85 6.90
C SER A 69 8.53 3.59 6.45
N LEU A 70 7.27 3.41 6.89
CA LEU A 70 6.42 2.32 6.47
C LEU A 70 5.91 2.53 5.04
N LEU A 71 5.53 3.76 4.70
CA LEU A 71 5.10 4.16 3.36
C LEU A 71 6.20 3.91 2.31
N ARG A 72 7.43 4.29 2.63
CA ARG A 72 8.60 4.05 1.76
C ARG A 72 8.91 2.57 1.52
N ARG A 73 8.34 1.67 2.34
CA ARG A 73 8.46 0.21 2.21
C ARG A 73 7.26 -0.42 1.51
N GLY A 74 6.45 0.36 0.78
CA GLY A 74 5.37 -0.19 -0.04
C GLY A 74 4.25 -0.78 0.82
N ARG A 75 3.78 -0.03 1.81
CA ARG A 75 2.61 -0.39 2.62
C ARG A 75 1.38 0.39 2.13
N PRO A 76 0.66 -0.09 1.09
CA PRO A 76 -0.48 0.60 0.49
C PRO A 76 -1.61 0.88 1.48
N ASP A 77 -1.83 -0.02 2.43
CA ASP A 77 -2.90 0.11 3.43
C ASP A 77 -2.80 1.42 4.23
N VAL A 78 -1.57 1.86 4.54
CA VAL A 78 -1.32 3.12 5.26
C VAL A 78 -1.64 4.32 4.38
N ILE A 79 -1.37 4.22 3.08
CA ILE A 79 -1.63 5.27 2.09
C ILE A 79 -3.13 5.44 1.92
N ALA A 80 -3.85 4.34 1.75
CA ALA A 80 -5.30 4.33 1.61
C ALA A 80 -5.97 4.94 2.86
N ALA A 81 -5.62 4.47 4.05
CA ALA A 81 -6.17 4.99 5.29
C ALA A 81 -5.83 6.48 5.51
N TRP A 82 -4.62 6.91 5.13
CA TRP A 82 -4.25 8.32 5.21
C TRP A 82 -5.01 9.18 4.19
N ALA A 83 -5.17 8.70 2.95
CA ALA A 83 -5.89 9.39 1.88
C ALA A 83 -7.37 9.58 2.26
N GLU A 84 -8.02 8.55 2.78
CA GLU A 84 -9.41 8.62 3.29
C GLU A 84 -9.53 9.68 4.39
N ALA A 85 -8.62 9.66 5.37
CA ALA A 85 -8.60 10.64 6.44
C ALA A 85 -8.32 12.07 5.95
N ARG A 86 -7.54 12.23 4.88
CA ARG A 86 -7.21 13.52 4.24
C ARG A 86 -8.43 14.07 3.50
N CYS A 87 -9.10 13.25 2.70
CA CYS A 87 -10.34 13.62 1.99
C CYS A 87 -11.38 14.19 2.94
N GLY A 88 -11.66 13.51 4.06
CA GLY A 88 -12.62 14.01 5.05
C GLY A 88 -12.22 15.34 5.71
N ARG A 89 -10.93 15.67 5.81
CA ARG A 89 -10.49 16.99 6.30
C ARG A 89 -10.70 18.07 5.26
N MET A 90 -10.26 17.81 4.02
CA MET A 90 -10.36 18.75 2.90
C MET A 90 -11.82 19.11 2.64
N GLU A 91 -12.74 18.14 2.68
CA GLU A 91 -14.17 18.40 2.49
C GLU A 91 -14.76 19.31 3.57
N ARG A 92 -14.36 19.12 4.83
CA ARG A 92 -14.82 19.97 5.94
C ARG A 92 -14.29 21.40 5.84
N GLU A 93 -13.04 21.57 5.41
CA GLU A 93 -12.40 22.87 5.28
C GLU A 93 -12.92 23.65 4.06
N ALA A 94 -13.16 22.97 2.95
CA ALA A 94 -13.65 23.58 1.72
C ALA A 94 -15.18 23.70 1.63
N GLY A 95 -15.92 22.97 2.47
CA GLY A 95 -17.39 22.92 2.43
C GLY A 95 -17.93 22.13 1.23
N GLY A 96 -17.16 21.20 0.67
CA GLY A 96 -17.53 20.40 -0.50
C GLY A 96 -16.41 19.45 -0.96
N PRO A 97 -16.68 18.54 -1.92
CA PRO A 97 -15.72 17.57 -2.41
C PRO A 97 -14.51 18.26 -3.05
N VAL A 98 -13.31 17.89 -2.61
CA VAL A 98 -12.04 18.36 -3.16
C VAL A 98 -11.25 17.15 -3.64
N PRO A 99 -10.76 17.14 -4.89
CA PRO A 99 -10.04 15.99 -5.42
C PRO A 99 -8.68 15.82 -4.74
N LEU A 100 -8.31 14.56 -4.49
CA LEU A 100 -7.02 14.16 -3.96
C LEU A 100 -6.40 13.12 -4.88
N TYR A 101 -5.19 13.36 -5.34
CA TYR A 101 -4.45 12.45 -6.21
C TYR A 101 -3.26 11.89 -5.46
N VAL A 102 -3.16 10.57 -5.37
CA VAL A 102 -2.08 9.89 -4.64
C VAL A 102 -1.41 8.86 -5.55
N GLY A 103 -0.18 9.16 -5.95
CA GLY A 103 0.68 8.27 -6.71
C GLY A 103 1.74 7.62 -5.84
N VAL A 104 1.89 6.31 -5.96
CA VAL A 104 2.93 5.56 -5.24
C VAL A 104 3.70 4.74 -6.25
N VAL A 105 4.97 5.09 -6.42
CA VAL A 105 5.87 4.41 -7.35
C VAL A 105 6.97 3.74 -6.55
N CYS A 106 6.98 2.41 -6.57
CA CYS A 106 7.95 1.57 -5.90
C CYS A 106 9.00 1.08 -6.89
N ARG A 107 10.28 1.35 -6.62
CA ARG A 107 11.37 0.76 -7.38
C ARG A 107 11.72 -0.60 -6.79
N MET A 108 11.59 -1.64 -7.61
CA MET A 108 11.88 -3.02 -7.26
C MET A 108 13.39 -3.32 -7.36
N PRO A 109 13.90 -4.37 -6.68
CA PRO A 109 15.33 -4.71 -6.70
C PRO A 109 15.85 -5.12 -8.09
N ASP A 110 14.98 -5.62 -8.95
CA ASP A 110 15.29 -5.97 -10.35
C ASP A 110 15.34 -4.73 -11.28
N GLY A 111 15.09 -3.54 -10.74
CA GLY A 111 15.11 -2.27 -11.46
C GLY A 111 13.76 -1.88 -12.08
N THR A 112 12.73 -2.73 -11.97
CA THR A 112 11.38 -2.40 -12.46
C THR A 112 10.70 -1.37 -11.55
N GLU A 113 9.82 -0.56 -12.12
CA GLU A 113 8.98 0.36 -11.35
C GLU A 113 7.56 -0.22 -11.27
N HIS A 114 7.06 -0.39 -10.05
CA HIS A 114 5.72 -0.84 -9.76
C HIS A 114 4.88 0.33 -9.28
N VAL A 115 3.73 0.55 -9.92
CA VAL A 115 2.77 1.59 -9.54
C VAL A 115 1.71 0.93 -8.65
N GLU A 116 1.74 1.28 -7.37
CA GLU A 116 0.81 0.74 -6.37
C GLU A 116 -0.50 1.54 -6.33
N SER A 117 -0.42 2.85 -6.54
CA SER A 117 -1.58 3.73 -6.63
C SER A 117 -1.42 4.71 -7.78
N ASP A 118 -2.50 4.92 -8.51
CA ASP A 118 -2.52 5.77 -9.70
C ASP A 118 -2.67 7.26 -9.32
N PRO A 119 -1.68 8.12 -9.62
CA PRO A 119 -1.79 9.56 -9.41
C PRO A 119 -2.85 10.24 -10.30
N GLU A 120 -3.47 9.54 -11.24
CA GLU A 120 -4.55 10.09 -12.06
C GLU A 120 -5.93 9.89 -11.45
N VAL A 121 -6.07 8.96 -10.51
CA VAL A 121 -7.34 8.63 -9.85
C VAL A 121 -7.57 9.57 -8.66
N ASP A 122 -8.75 10.18 -8.63
CA ASP A 122 -9.23 10.93 -7.47
C ASP A 122 -9.60 9.96 -6.35
N GLN A 123 -8.85 10.03 -5.25
CA GLN A 123 -8.96 9.16 -4.09
C GLN A 123 -10.12 9.54 -3.16
N CYS A 124 -10.75 10.70 -3.37
CA CYS A 124 -11.90 11.11 -2.58
C CYS A 124 -13.24 10.65 -3.16
N ARG A 125 -13.24 9.86 -4.24
CA ARG A 125 -14.44 9.52 -5.02
C ARG A 125 -14.68 8.03 -5.18
#